data_AF-A0A1Y2IEE6-F1
#
_entry.id   AF-A0A1Y2IEE6-F1
#
_cell.length_a   1.000
_cell.length_b   1.000
_cell.length_c   1.000
_cell.angle_alpha   90.00
_cell.angle_beta   90.00
_cell.angle_gamma   90.00
#
_symmetry.space_group_name_H-M   'P 1'
#
loop_
_entity.id
_entity.type
_entity.pdbx_description
1 polymer ?
#
loop_
_entity_poly.entity_id
_entity_poly.type
_entity_poly.pdbx_seq_one_letter_code
_entity_poly.pdbx_strand_id
1 'polypeptide(L)'
;MRPNRPRQGGVHKPKKSGVAGLTRRSRQSHTWTMVASSSVVAITISLAAWAYATSSSQSAPQTEIANATTSLPPQAVVVDPRSFAVLGINGPFRQSSFTEFFNPTNTTPPFFQVFHPDFLQILGPTGTIRAVAANPTFAFAHEAPIWVPDTDEVFFASNDGGALGMSDIDHNNQVSKISLKEVAAAIKTAGHGTAPVNVSVTKLDLPEAIQMTNGGTGPFFGNLILVNSGRGSLPPSVALVNPNPPHNTTVLLDNFFGRQFNSLNDVKIRPGTNRLFFTDVTYGFLNHFRPLPLLPNQVYRLDPDTKVLRVVADGFDKCNGIAFSHDGKTAFVSDTGANAGFLGNNQTEPATIYAFDVDPKTEAFTNRRVFAYVDTGIADGLQLDANDNLYAGCGDGVQVWNAEGTLLGKFFLGTTSANLVFAGDKRLVIMAETAIYFAEIAAKANKLSFP
;
A
#
# COMPACT_ATOMS: atom_id res chain seq x y z
N MET A 1 10.72 -64.15 26.08
CA MET A 1 11.69 -65.14 25.53
C MET A 1 11.10 -65.77 24.27
N ARG A 2 11.89 -66.04 23.23
CA ARG A 2 11.50 -66.90 22.07
C ARG A 2 12.09 -68.31 22.28
N PRO A 3 11.48 -69.38 21.71
CA PRO A 3 11.86 -69.93 20.38
C PRO A 3 10.61 -70.29 19.52
N ASN A 4 10.64 -70.73 18.25
CA ASN A 4 11.67 -70.75 17.17
C ASN A 4 10.96 -70.77 15.77
N ARG A 5 11.70 -71.07 14.68
CA ARG A 5 11.18 -71.49 13.35
C ARG A 5 11.88 -72.79 12.89
N PRO A 6 11.34 -73.53 11.90
CA PRO A 6 11.91 -73.51 10.52
C PRO A 6 10.83 -73.49 9.41
N ARG A 7 10.93 -72.64 8.36
CA ARG A 7 11.58 -72.82 7.03
C ARG A 7 10.94 -73.83 6.05
N GLN A 8 10.39 -73.30 4.93
CA GLN A 8 10.55 -73.66 3.50
C GLN A 8 9.47 -72.86 2.72
N GLY A 9 9.56 -72.48 1.43
CA GLY A 9 10.59 -72.64 0.41
C GLY A 9 9.94 -72.89 -0.97
N GLY A 10 10.04 -71.99 -1.95
CA GLY A 10 9.51 -72.24 -3.31
C GLY A 10 9.29 -70.98 -4.18
N VAL A 11 9.79 -71.01 -5.41
CA VAL A 11 9.77 -69.90 -6.40
C VAL A 11 9.20 -70.43 -7.72
N HIS A 12 8.35 -69.68 -8.43
CA HIS A 12 8.37 -69.58 -9.92
C HIS A 12 7.45 -68.48 -10.50
N LYS A 13 7.92 -67.83 -11.57
CA LYS A 13 7.14 -67.01 -12.55
C LYS A 13 6.90 -67.86 -13.83
N PRO A 14 6.45 -67.29 -14.98
CA PRO A 14 5.06 -66.92 -15.30
C PRO A 14 4.56 -67.61 -16.60
N LYS A 15 3.28 -67.48 -16.96
CA LYS A 15 2.81 -67.72 -18.35
C LYS A 15 1.78 -66.68 -18.84
N LYS A 16 1.82 -66.41 -20.15
CA LYS A 16 0.99 -65.45 -20.89
C LYS A 16 -0.16 -66.14 -21.64
N SER A 17 -1.32 -65.48 -21.72
CA SER A 17 -2.29 -65.39 -22.84
C SER A 17 -3.66 -64.92 -22.29
N GLY A 18 -4.52 -64.17 -22.99
CA GLY A 18 -4.35 -63.39 -24.22
C GLY A 18 -5.66 -62.68 -24.63
N VAL A 19 -5.59 -61.37 -24.93
CA VAL A 19 -6.45 -60.57 -25.84
C VAL A 19 -7.99 -60.67 -25.77
N ALA A 20 -8.67 -59.57 -25.42
CA ALA A 20 -9.71 -58.91 -26.25
C ALA A 20 -10.22 -57.58 -25.65
N GLY A 21 -10.54 -56.58 -26.50
CA GLY A 21 -11.51 -55.53 -26.21
C GLY A 21 -11.02 -54.21 -25.58
N LEU A 22 -10.54 -53.26 -26.40
CA LEU A 22 -10.37 -51.85 -26.03
C LEU A 22 -11.32 -50.97 -26.84
N THR A 23 -12.33 -50.37 -26.20
CA THR A 23 -13.22 -49.36 -26.81
C THR A 23 -12.64 -47.96 -26.61
N ARG A 24 -12.25 -47.32 -27.72
CA ARG A 24 -11.64 -45.98 -27.74
C ARG A 24 -12.71 -44.93 -28.05
N ARG A 25 -13.07 -44.06 -27.09
CA ARG A 25 -13.88 -42.86 -27.38
C ARG A 25 -12.97 -41.71 -27.84
N SER A 26 -13.45 -40.96 -28.82
CA SER A 26 -12.72 -39.96 -29.59
C SER A 26 -12.58 -38.62 -28.87
N ARG A 27 -11.35 -38.04 -28.88
CA ARG A 27 -11.17 -36.59 -28.75
C ARG A 27 -11.50 -35.94 -30.10
N GLN A 28 -12.30 -34.88 -30.09
CA GLN A 28 -12.41 -33.98 -31.23
C GLN A 28 -11.17 -33.08 -31.28
N SER A 29 -10.60 -32.93 -32.48
CA SER A 29 -9.56 -31.96 -32.79
C SER A 29 -10.03 -31.14 -33.99
N HIS A 30 -10.36 -29.87 -33.78
CA HIS A 30 -10.73 -28.98 -34.88
C HIS A 30 -9.47 -28.53 -35.63
N THR A 31 -9.26 -29.07 -36.82
CA THR A 31 -8.33 -28.55 -37.82
C THR A 31 -9.08 -27.59 -38.75
N TRP A 32 -8.63 -26.34 -38.82
CA TRP A 32 -9.13 -25.38 -39.80
C TRP A 32 -8.33 -25.48 -41.10
N THR A 33 -8.98 -25.96 -42.15
CA THR A 33 -8.42 -25.98 -43.51
C THR A 33 -8.72 -24.64 -44.18
N MET A 34 -7.70 -23.86 -44.52
CA MET A 34 -7.90 -22.67 -45.37
C MET A 34 -8.21 -23.12 -46.80
N VAL A 35 -9.37 -22.72 -47.32
CA VAL A 35 -9.67 -22.79 -48.75
C VAL A 35 -9.35 -21.43 -49.36
N ALA A 36 -8.37 -21.38 -50.25
CA ALA A 36 -8.06 -20.18 -51.01
C ALA A 36 -9.08 -20.00 -52.14
N SER A 37 -9.67 -18.81 -52.23
CA SER A 37 -10.46 -18.38 -53.39
C SER A 37 -10.07 -16.94 -53.75
N SER A 38 -9.33 -16.80 -54.85
CA SER A 38 -8.84 -15.53 -55.36
C SER A 38 -9.90 -14.81 -56.18
N SER A 39 -10.13 -13.53 -55.93
CA SER A 39 -10.79 -12.61 -56.86
C SER A 39 -10.13 -11.24 -56.80
N VAL A 40 -9.54 -10.83 -57.91
CA VAL A 40 -8.95 -9.50 -58.16
C VAL A 40 -10.07 -8.55 -58.62
N VAL A 41 -10.00 -7.25 -58.30
CA VAL A 41 -10.21 -6.11 -59.25
C VAL A 41 -10.28 -4.73 -58.55
N ALA A 42 -9.67 -3.74 -59.22
CA ALA A 42 -9.85 -2.28 -59.15
C ALA A 42 -9.44 -1.48 -57.89
N ILE A 43 -8.37 -0.70 -58.10
CA ILE A 43 -8.05 0.54 -57.39
C ILE A 43 -8.93 1.67 -57.94
N THR A 44 -9.47 2.53 -57.07
CA THR A 44 -9.85 3.91 -57.43
C THR A 44 -9.34 4.88 -56.38
N ILE A 45 -8.31 5.65 -56.75
CA ILE A 45 -7.80 6.79 -55.97
C ILE A 45 -8.69 8.00 -56.28
N SER A 46 -9.20 8.67 -55.25
CA SER A 46 -9.91 9.94 -55.37
C SER A 46 -9.18 11.03 -54.59
N LEU A 47 -8.38 11.81 -55.30
CA LEU A 47 -7.80 13.06 -54.80
C LEU A 47 -8.89 14.16 -54.78
N ALA A 48 -9.05 14.83 -53.65
CA ALA A 48 -9.76 16.10 -53.57
C ALA A 48 -9.06 17.00 -52.55
N ALA A 49 -8.01 17.70 -53.00
CA ALA A 49 -7.41 18.78 -52.23
C ALA A 49 -8.21 20.07 -52.47
N TRP A 50 -8.63 20.74 -51.40
CA TRP A 50 -9.01 22.15 -51.42
C TRP A 50 -8.28 22.87 -50.29
N ALA A 51 -7.43 23.83 -50.66
CA ALA A 51 -6.62 24.61 -49.73
C ALA A 51 -7.07 26.07 -49.77
N TYR A 52 -7.48 26.61 -48.62
CA TYR A 52 -7.54 28.03 -48.24
C TYR A 52 -7.84 28.03 -46.71
N ALA A 53 -7.27 28.87 -45.85
CA ALA A 53 -6.34 29.97 -46.08
C ALA A 53 -5.37 30.13 -44.89
N THR A 54 -4.22 30.75 -45.15
CA THR A 54 -3.28 31.24 -44.14
C THR A 54 -3.84 32.45 -43.38
N SER A 55 -4.38 32.28 -42.17
CA SER A 55 -4.49 33.38 -41.17
C SER A 55 -5.02 32.93 -39.80
N SER A 56 -4.20 32.23 -39.00
CA SER A 56 -4.27 32.36 -37.54
C SER A 56 -2.96 31.88 -36.89
N SER A 57 -2.17 32.82 -36.39
CA SER A 57 -1.14 32.53 -35.41
C SER A 57 -1.79 32.24 -34.05
N GLN A 58 -2.43 31.08 -33.92
CA GLN A 58 -2.75 30.54 -32.61
C GLN A 58 -1.49 29.90 -32.03
N SER A 59 -0.89 30.60 -31.08
CA SER A 59 0.20 30.11 -30.24
C SER A 59 -0.13 28.73 -29.68
N ALA A 60 0.81 27.79 -29.81
CA ALA A 60 0.75 26.52 -29.11
C ALA A 60 0.60 26.73 -27.58
N PRO A 61 -0.04 25.81 -26.84
CA PRO A 61 -0.17 25.89 -25.39
C PRO A 61 1.15 25.58 -24.68
N GLN A 62 2.11 26.49 -24.82
CA GLN A 62 3.44 26.45 -24.18
C GLN A 62 3.47 27.24 -22.85
N THR A 63 2.35 27.81 -22.42
CA THR A 63 2.29 28.88 -21.40
C THR A 63 1.08 28.81 -20.45
N GLU A 64 0.80 27.64 -19.86
CA GLU A 64 -0.16 27.55 -18.73
C GLU A 64 0.45 27.04 -17.41
N ILE A 65 1.46 26.15 -17.43
CA ILE A 65 2.17 25.77 -16.19
C ILE A 65 3.08 26.91 -15.67
N ALA A 66 3.45 27.87 -16.53
CA ALA A 66 4.38 28.96 -16.21
C ALA A 66 3.74 30.34 -16.00
N ASN A 67 2.41 30.47 -16.11
CA ASN A 67 1.70 31.77 -16.04
C ASN A 67 0.90 31.99 -14.74
N ALA A 68 0.91 31.04 -13.80
CA ALA A 68 0.43 31.29 -12.46
C ALA A 68 1.50 32.09 -11.67
N THR A 69 1.17 33.32 -11.28
CA THR A 69 2.00 34.21 -10.42
C THR A 69 2.11 33.74 -8.96
N THR A 70 1.84 32.46 -8.70
CA THR A 70 1.98 31.82 -7.39
C THR A 70 3.42 31.35 -7.24
N SER A 71 4.16 31.93 -6.30
CA SER A 71 5.47 31.40 -5.89
C SER A 71 5.31 29.94 -5.45
N LEU A 72 6.14 29.04 -6.00
CA LEU A 72 6.21 27.67 -5.53
C LEU A 72 6.49 27.63 -4.02
N PRO A 73 5.87 26.71 -3.26
CA PRO A 73 6.20 26.56 -1.85
C PRO A 73 7.67 26.17 -1.66
N PRO A 74 8.23 26.40 -0.46
CA PRO A 74 9.54 25.88 -0.09
C PRO A 74 9.70 24.40 -0.48
N GLN A 75 10.87 24.04 -1.00
CA GLN A 75 11.19 22.67 -1.41
C GLN A 75 10.36 22.11 -2.59
N ALA A 76 9.51 22.88 -3.28
CA ALA A 76 8.80 22.38 -4.46
C ALA A 76 9.59 22.60 -5.77
N VAL A 77 9.62 21.56 -6.61
CA VAL A 77 10.11 21.61 -7.99
C VAL A 77 9.05 21.08 -8.96
N VAL A 78 8.89 21.74 -10.10
CA VAL A 78 7.96 21.32 -11.15
C VAL A 78 8.64 20.34 -12.08
N VAL A 79 7.96 19.23 -12.38
CA VAL A 79 8.44 18.17 -13.27
C VAL A 79 7.39 17.96 -14.37
N ASP A 80 7.54 18.68 -15.48
CA ASP A 80 6.58 18.65 -16.60
C ASP A 80 6.53 17.25 -17.25
N PRO A 81 5.38 16.55 -17.26
CA PRO A 81 5.23 15.24 -17.90
C PRO A 81 5.69 15.19 -19.36
N ARG A 82 5.57 16.30 -20.10
CA ARG A 82 5.99 16.40 -21.49
C ARG A 82 7.51 16.32 -21.66
N SER A 83 8.27 16.69 -20.63
CA SER A 83 9.75 16.67 -20.67
C SER A 83 10.35 15.27 -20.62
N PHE A 84 9.63 14.29 -20.06
CA PHE A 84 10.09 12.90 -19.93
C PHE A 84 9.21 11.86 -20.67
N ALA A 85 8.16 12.31 -21.37
CA ALA A 85 7.33 11.47 -22.24
C ALA A 85 8.11 10.80 -23.39
N VAL A 86 9.24 11.39 -23.82
CA VAL A 86 10.10 10.84 -24.88
C VAL A 86 11.58 10.98 -24.48
N LEU A 87 12.18 9.88 -23.99
CA LEU A 87 13.60 9.85 -23.61
C LEU A 87 14.57 9.62 -24.79
N GLY A 88 14.06 9.10 -25.92
CA GLY A 88 14.86 8.75 -27.10
C GLY A 88 15.70 7.47 -26.96
N ILE A 89 16.42 7.10 -28.02
CA ILE A 89 17.17 5.82 -28.10
C ILE A 89 18.31 5.70 -27.08
N ASN A 90 18.89 6.83 -26.67
CA ASN A 90 19.95 6.91 -25.66
C ASN A 90 19.42 7.47 -24.32
N GLY A 91 18.12 7.34 -24.07
CA GLY A 91 17.46 7.86 -22.88
C GLY A 91 17.94 7.20 -21.58
N PRO A 92 17.89 7.90 -20.43
CA PRO A 92 18.21 7.34 -19.13
C PRO A 92 17.07 6.45 -18.63
N PHE A 93 16.86 5.30 -19.28
CA PHE A 93 15.84 4.33 -18.88
C PHE A 93 16.22 3.70 -17.52
N ARG A 94 15.33 3.87 -16.54
CA ARG A 94 15.47 3.20 -15.24
C ARG A 94 15.40 1.69 -15.42
N GLN A 95 16.34 0.93 -14.86
CA GLN A 95 16.36 -0.54 -14.96
C GLN A 95 15.53 -1.21 -13.85
N SER A 96 15.35 -0.52 -12.73
CA SER A 96 14.67 -1.04 -11.53
C SER A 96 13.79 0.02 -10.89
N SER A 97 12.48 -0.26 -10.76
CA SER A 97 11.57 0.61 -9.99
C SER A 97 11.81 0.55 -8.48
N PHE A 98 12.63 -0.39 -7.99
CA PHE A 98 12.91 -0.56 -6.56
C PHE A 98 14.21 0.12 -6.10
N THR A 99 15.16 0.39 -7.02
CA THR A 99 16.50 0.88 -6.66
C THR A 99 16.93 2.14 -7.42
N GLU A 100 16.19 2.55 -8.46
CA GLU A 100 16.46 3.77 -9.22
C GLU A 100 15.24 4.68 -9.11
N PHE A 101 15.34 5.77 -8.35
CA PHE A 101 14.20 6.65 -8.08
C PHE A 101 14.07 7.76 -9.13
N PHE A 102 12.84 8.14 -9.47
CA PHE A 102 12.59 9.15 -10.48
C PHE A 102 12.82 10.57 -9.92
N ASN A 103 14.06 11.08 -10.05
CA ASN A 103 14.46 12.44 -9.64
C ASN A 103 15.18 13.19 -10.79
N PRO A 104 14.46 13.60 -11.85
CA PRO A 104 15.06 14.23 -13.03
C PRO A 104 15.64 15.64 -12.77
N THR A 105 15.24 16.28 -11.66
CA THR A 105 15.77 17.60 -11.24
C THR A 105 17.02 17.47 -10.36
N ASN A 106 17.46 16.24 -10.04
CA ASN A 106 18.57 15.95 -9.14
C ASN A 106 18.52 16.76 -7.81
N THR A 107 17.31 16.95 -7.29
CA THR A 107 17.07 17.78 -6.10
C THR A 107 17.31 16.96 -4.83
N THR A 108 17.96 17.55 -3.84
CA THR A 108 18.28 16.88 -2.57
C THR A 108 17.02 16.64 -1.72
N PRO A 109 16.75 15.40 -1.26
CA PRO A 109 15.62 15.11 -0.36
C PRO A 109 15.76 15.70 1.05
N PRO A 110 14.65 15.96 1.76
CA PRO A 110 13.26 15.81 1.31
C PRO A 110 12.76 17.02 0.51
N PHE A 111 11.95 16.79 -0.53
CA PHE A 111 11.38 17.85 -1.36
C PHE A 111 10.04 17.44 -2.01
N PHE A 112 9.32 18.39 -2.61
CA PHE A 112 8.06 18.11 -3.31
C PHE A 112 8.26 18.06 -4.83
N GLN A 113 7.85 16.97 -5.47
CA GLN A 113 7.76 16.87 -6.93
C GLN A 113 6.33 17.23 -7.37
N VAL A 114 6.19 18.28 -8.18
CA VAL A 114 4.91 18.75 -8.72
C VAL A 114 4.76 18.26 -10.16
N PHE A 115 3.87 17.29 -10.40
CA PHE A 115 3.56 16.77 -11.74
C PHE A 115 2.31 17.42 -12.34
N HIS A 116 1.34 17.79 -11.50
CA HIS A 116 0.10 18.47 -11.86
C HIS A 116 -0.07 19.75 -11.03
N PRO A 117 -0.57 20.87 -11.61
CA PRO A 117 -0.75 22.13 -10.88
C PRO A 117 -1.64 22.01 -9.63
N ASP A 118 -2.60 21.08 -9.60
CA ASP A 118 -3.48 20.88 -8.44
C ASP A 118 -2.72 20.41 -7.18
N PHE A 119 -1.53 19.82 -7.32
CA PHE A 119 -0.69 19.53 -6.16
C PHE A 119 -0.27 20.80 -5.40
N LEU A 120 -0.19 21.95 -6.07
CA LEU A 120 0.05 23.24 -5.41
C LEU A 120 -1.13 23.66 -4.50
N GLN A 121 -2.36 23.17 -4.76
CA GLN A 121 -3.50 23.37 -3.87
C GLN A 121 -3.38 22.53 -2.60
N ILE A 122 -2.84 21.30 -2.73
CA ILE A 122 -2.52 20.40 -1.61
C ILE A 122 -1.41 20.99 -0.74
N LEU A 123 -0.31 21.46 -1.35
CA LEU A 123 0.83 22.02 -0.62
C LEU A 123 0.54 23.40 -0.02
N GLY A 124 -0.20 24.24 -0.75
CA GLY A 124 -0.34 25.67 -0.46
C GLY A 124 0.95 26.47 -0.71
N PRO A 125 0.92 27.81 -0.54
CA PRO A 125 2.05 28.68 -0.82
C PRO A 125 3.21 28.56 0.19
N THR A 126 2.98 27.90 1.34
CA THR A 126 3.95 27.78 2.44
C THR A 126 4.21 26.33 2.82
N GLY A 127 3.96 25.37 1.92
CA GLY A 127 4.19 23.96 2.16
C GLY A 127 5.64 23.68 2.58
N THR A 128 5.87 22.88 3.62
CA THR A 128 7.22 22.44 4.03
C THR A 128 7.23 20.97 4.46
N ILE A 129 8.38 20.32 4.37
CA ILE A 129 8.60 18.97 4.89
C ILE A 129 9.98 18.84 5.54
N ARG A 130 10.04 18.21 6.71
CA ARG A 130 11.29 17.93 7.45
C ARG A 130 11.22 16.59 8.19
N ALA A 131 12.38 16.01 8.48
CA ALA A 131 12.44 14.95 9.50
C ALA A 131 12.24 15.55 10.90
N VAL A 132 11.48 14.86 11.76
CA VAL A 132 11.18 15.28 13.13
C VAL A 132 11.61 14.28 14.19
N ALA A 133 11.92 13.05 13.82
CA ALA A 133 12.60 12.06 14.63
C ALA A 133 13.42 11.14 13.71
N ALA A 134 14.60 10.71 14.12
CA ALA A 134 15.42 9.77 13.34
C ALA A 134 16.23 8.82 14.23
N ASN A 135 16.39 7.58 13.77
CA ASN A 135 17.26 6.57 14.37
C ASN A 135 17.81 5.65 13.26
N PRO A 136 19.06 5.86 12.79
CA PRO A 136 19.59 5.13 11.64
C PRO A 136 19.88 3.65 11.89
N THR A 137 19.80 3.17 13.14
CA THR A 137 20.07 1.77 13.48
C THR A 137 18.82 0.93 13.75
N PHE A 138 17.63 1.55 13.82
CA PHE A 138 16.37 0.87 14.16
C PHE A 138 15.24 1.44 13.31
N ALA A 139 14.51 0.57 12.59
CA ALA A 139 13.36 0.92 11.77
C ALA A 139 12.10 1.15 12.65
N PHE A 140 12.18 2.18 13.51
CA PHE A 140 11.21 2.48 14.56
C PHE A 140 9.88 3.04 14.05
N ALA A 141 9.85 3.57 12.82
CA ALA A 141 8.72 4.28 12.23
C ALA A 141 8.34 3.64 10.88
N HIS A 142 7.63 2.52 10.94
CA HIS A 142 7.20 1.75 9.76
C HIS A 142 5.70 1.97 9.50
N GLU A 143 4.86 1.61 10.46
CA GLU A 143 3.45 1.27 10.19
C GLU A 143 2.48 1.70 11.31
N ALA A 144 1.18 1.41 11.17
CA ALA A 144 0.09 1.82 12.09
C ALA A 144 0.05 3.31 12.52
N PRO A 145 0.29 4.31 11.65
CA PRO A 145 0.23 5.70 12.07
C PRO A 145 -1.21 6.11 12.42
N ILE A 146 -1.49 6.33 13.71
CA ILE A 146 -2.80 6.76 14.25
C ILE A 146 -2.61 8.07 15.01
N TRP A 147 -3.29 9.14 14.59
CA TRP A 147 -3.33 10.41 15.33
C TRP A 147 -4.48 10.42 16.35
N VAL A 148 -4.18 10.72 17.61
CA VAL A 148 -5.16 10.87 18.70
C VAL A 148 -5.36 12.37 18.98
N PRO A 149 -6.52 12.96 18.63
CA PRO A 149 -6.73 14.41 18.74
C PRO A 149 -6.65 14.95 20.17
N ASP A 150 -7.17 14.21 21.15
CA ASP A 150 -7.28 14.65 22.54
C ASP A 150 -5.90 14.89 23.19
N THR A 151 -4.90 14.06 22.87
CA THR A 151 -3.53 14.22 23.35
C THR A 151 -2.63 14.99 22.37
N ASP A 152 -3.03 15.10 21.11
CA ASP A 152 -2.24 15.57 19.96
C ASP A 152 -0.94 14.77 19.79
N GLU A 153 -1.09 13.45 19.81
CA GLU A 153 -0.02 12.47 19.66
C GLU A 153 -0.26 11.58 18.45
N VAL A 154 0.82 11.06 17.86
CA VAL A 154 0.76 10.06 16.79
C VAL A 154 1.40 8.78 17.30
N PHE A 155 0.62 7.71 17.32
CA PHE A 155 1.03 6.35 17.62
C PHE A 155 1.39 5.63 16.33
N PHE A 156 2.33 4.70 16.37
CA PHE A 156 2.83 3.94 15.22
C PHE A 156 3.59 2.69 15.68
N ALA A 157 3.91 1.80 14.76
CA ALA A 157 4.69 0.59 14.99
C ALA A 157 6.05 0.61 14.24
N SER A 158 7.04 -0.04 14.83
CA SER A 158 8.30 -0.38 14.17
C SER A 158 8.12 -1.55 13.21
N ASN A 159 9.05 -1.71 12.28
CA ASN A 159 9.04 -2.78 11.27
C ASN A 159 8.91 -4.19 11.89
N ASP A 160 8.11 -5.07 11.29
CA ASP A 160 7.95 -6.48 11.68
C ASP A 160 8.84 -7.40 10.81
N GLY A 161 10.01 -7.72 11.34
CA GLY A 161 11.08 -8.42 10.63
C GLY A 161 12.18 -7.49 10.13
N GLY A 162 12.99 -8.02 9.20
CA GLY A 162 14.09 -7.29 8.56
C GLY A 162 15.28 -7.00 9.49
N ALA A 163 16.42 -6.66 8.88
CA ALA A 163 17.67 -6.44 9.62
C ALA A 163 17.63 -5.22 10.57
N LEU A 164 16.75 -4.24 10.31
CA LEU A 164 16.60 -3.02 11.11
C LEU A 164 15.34 -3.01 12.00
N GLY A 165 14.38 -3.93 11.83
CA GLY A 165 13.19 -4.00 12.68
C GLY A 165 13.46 -4.59 14.08
N MET A 166 14.59 -5.29 14.25
CA MET A 166 14.99 -5.96 15.51
C MET A 166 13.89 -6.86 16.10
N SER A 167 13.08 -7.44 15.22
CA SER A 167 11.92 -8.27 15.51
C SER A 167 11.97 -9.48 14.58
N ASP A 168 11.55 -10.64 15.07
CA ASP A 168 11.64 -11.93 14.39
C ASP A 168 10.65 -12.93 15.02
N ILE A 169 10.82 -14.24 14.81
CA ILE A 169 9.94 -15.24 15.43
C ILE A 169 9.99 -15.23 16.98
N ASP A 170 11.12 -14.83 17.58
CA ASP A 170 11.37 -14.84 19.02
C ASP A 170 11.26 -13.44 19.66
N HIS A 171 11.43 -12.36 18.88
CA HIS A 171 11.41 -10.96 19.33
C HIS A 171 10.24 -10.17 18.74
N ASN A 172 9.47 -9.49 19.60
CA ASN A 172 8.33 -8.66 19.17
C ASN A 172 8.77 -7.28 18.65
N ASN A 173 8.00 -6.69 17.72
CA ASN A 173 8.17 -5.30 17.32
C ASN A 173 7.69 -4.31 18.41
N GLN A 174 7.81 -3.00 18.16
CA GLN A 174 7.54 -1.95 19.14
C GLN A 174 6.45 -1.00 18.67
N VAL A 175 5.36 -0.87 19.44
CA VAL A 175 4.42 0.25 19.31
C VAL A 175 4.97 1.44 20.10
N SER A 176 4.99 2.62 19.47
CA SER A 176 5.54 3.86 20.03
C SER A 176 4.65 5.06 19.69
N LYS A 177 4.97 6.23 20.26
CA LYS A 177 4.33 7.50 19.92
C LYS A 177 5.28 8.70 19.94
N ILE A 178 4.90 9.76 19.23
CA ILE A 178 5.47 11.10 19.32
C ILE A 178 4.39 12.13 19.70
N SER A 179 4.79 13.24 20.35
CA SER A 179 3.90 14.37 20.62
C SER A 179 4.05 15.46 19.56
N LEU A 180 2.95 15.85 18.91
CA LEU A 180 2.98 16.94 17.93
C LEU A 180 3.14 18.32 18.58
N LYS A 181 2.86 18.43 19.89
CA LYS A 181 3.19 19.61 20.71
C LYS A 181 4.71 19.77 20.86
N GLU A 182 5.44 18.67 21.02
CA GLU A 182 6.91 18.67 21.03
C GLU A 182 7.48 19.00 19.64
N VAL A 183 6.89 18.45 18.56
CA VAL A 183 7.25 18.80 17.17
C VAL A 183 7.09 20.30 16.91
N ALA A 184 5.94 20.88 17.27
CA ALA A 184 5.68 22.31 17.10
C ALA A 184 6.64 23.18 17.91
N ALA A 185 6.98 22.79 19.15
CA ALA A 185 7.96 23.49 19.98
C ALA A 185 9.38 23.41 19.40
N ALA A 186 9.79 22.24 18.88
CA ALA A 186 11.08 22.04 18.24
C ALA A 186 11.22 22.85 16.94
N ILE A 187 10.20 22.83 16.07
CA ILE A 187 10.15 23.66 14.85
C ILE A 187 10.25 25.15 15.18
N LYS A 188 9.46 25.62 16.16
CA LYS A 188 9.52 27.02 16.63
C LYS A 188 10.90 27.42 17.15
N THR A 189 11.62 26.48 17.77
CA THR A 189 12.98 26.71 18.32
C THR A 189 14.05 26.71 17.22
N ALA A 190 13.91 25.85 16.21
CA ALA A 190 14.78 25.84 15.03
C ALA A 190 14.62 27.09 14.14
N GLY A 191 13.45 27.75 14.21
CA GLY A 191 13.18 29.01 13.52
C GLY A 191 12.83 28.85 12.05
N HIS A 192 13.20 29.83 11.23
CA HIS A 192 12.85 29.84 9.81
C HIS A 192 13.74 28.87 9.01
N GLY A 193 13.12 27.93 8.32
CA GLY A 193 13.80 26.95 7.45
C GLY A 193 13.19 25.55 7.57
N THR A 194 13.74 24.61 6.82
CA THR A 194 13.23 23.24 6.67
C THR A 194 14.20 22.18 7.22
N ALA A 195 15.16 22.61 8.04
CA ALA A 195 16.12 21.73 8.70
C ALA A 195 15.41 20.68 9.58
N PRO A 196 15.99 19.46 9.70
CA PRO A 196 15.50 18.45 10.63
C PRO A 196 15.46 18.95 12.07
N VAL A 197 14.47 18.45 12.81
CA VAL A 197 14.41 18.52 14.27
C VAL A 197 14.35 17.09 14.82
N ASN A 198 14.54 16.91 16.13
CA ASN A 198 14.45 15.60 16.75
C ASN A 198 13.62 15.67 18.03
N VAL A 199 12.48 14.99 18.05
CA VAL A 199 11.57 14.85 19.19
C VAL A 199 11.70 13.46 19.84
N SER A 200 11.20 13.36 21.07
CA SER A 200 11.20 12.15 21.86
C SER A 200 10.22 11.11 21.30
N VAL A 201 10.69 9.89 21.08
CA VAL A 201 9.87 8.72 20.75
C VAL A 201 9.63 7.92 22.02
N THR A 202 8.37 7.74 22.40
CA THR A 202 7.99 7.00 23.62
C THR A 202 7.40 5.65 23.23
N LYS A 203 8.10 4.57 23.58
CA LYS A 203 7.60 3.19 23.46
C LYS A 203 6.41 2.97 24.42
N LEU A 204 5.38 2.25 23.96
CA LEU A 204 4.30 1.74 24.81
C LEU A 204 4.68 0.39 25.43
N ASP A 205 4.26 0.17 26.67
CA ASP A 205 4.25 -1.15 27.29
C ASP A 205 2.91 -1.83 26.99
N LEU A 206 2.95 -2.92 26.20
CA LEU A 206 1.78 -3.64 25.70
C LEU A 206 1.92 -5.13 25.99
N PRO A 207 0.81 -5.84 26.29
CA PRO A 207 0.85 -7.25 26.67
C PRO A 207 1.25 -8.16 25.49
N GLU A 208 1.69 -9.39 25.80
CA GLU A 208 2.08 -10.41 24.81
C GLU A 208 0.95 -10.84 23.85
N ALA A 209 -0.29 -10.36 24.05
CA ALA A 209 -1.37 -10.51 23.09
C ALA A 209 -1.26 -9.59 21.85
N ILE A 210 -0.45 -8.52 21.93
CA ILE A 210 -0.23 -7.54 20.85
C ILE A 210 1.15 -7.79 20.24
N GLN A 211 1.18 -8.53 19.14
CA GLN A 211 2.42 -9.09 18.57
C GLN A 211 2.55 -8.79 17.08
N MET A 212 3.70 -8.26 16.68
CA MET A 212 3.95 -7.79 15.32
C MET A 212 2.82 -6.89 14.86
N THR A 213 2.57 -5.80 15.61
CA THR A 213 1.59 -4.81 15.20
C THR A 213 2.04 -4.21 13.88
N ASN A 214 1.29 -4.46 12.81
CA ASN A 214 1.57 -3.84 11.53
C ASN A 214 0.69 -2.59 11.41
N GLY A 215 -0.49 -2.68 10.80
CA GLY A 215 -1.38 -1.55 10.55
C GLY A 215 -2.31 -1.18 11.71
N GLY A 216 -3.02 -0.06 11.54
CA GLY A 216 -3.84 0.50 12.61
C GLY A 216 -4.74 1.66 12.17
N THR A 217 -5.80 1.90 12.93
CA THR A 217 -6.79 2.95 12.64
C THR A 217 -7.50 3.48 13.87
N GLY A 218 -8.26 4.57 13.70
CA GLY A 218 -9.05 5.21 14.75
C GLY A 218 -8.54 6.61 15.13
N PRO A 219 -8.91 7.12 16.32
CA PRO A 219 -9.59 6.41 17.40
C PRO A 219 -10.99 5.87 17.07
N PHE A 220 -11.37 4.79 17.75
CA PHE A 220 -12.68 4.13 17.70
C PHE A 220 -13.18 3.93 19.13
N PHE A 221 -14.27 4.58 19.51
CA PHE A 221 -14.73 4.71 20.89
C PHE A 221 -13.58 5.07 21.85
N GLY A 222 -12.75 6.03 21.44
CA GLY A 222 -11.55 6.49 22.17
C GLY A 222 -10.35 5.53 22.20
N ASN A 223 -10.43 4.35 21.57
CA ASN A 223 -9.35 3.36 21.53
C ASN A 223 -8.63 3.36 20.18
N LEU A 224 -7.35 2.98 20.18
CA LEU A 224 -6.64 2.57 18.96
C LEU A 224 -7.21 1.22 18.50
N ILE A 225 -7.41 1.03 17.20
CA ILE A 225 -7.50 -0.31 16.61
C ILE A 225 -6.14 -0.65 16.04
N LEU A 226 -5.57 -1.77 16.48
CA LEU A 226 -4.34 -2.34 15.94
C LEU A 226 -4.65 -3.67 15.27
N VAL A 227 -4.04 -3.93 14.11
CA VAL A 227 -3.93 -5.28 13.55
C VAL A 227 -2.52 -5.81 13.76
N ASN A 228 -2.48 -7.09 14.12
CA ASN A 228 -1.28 -7.79 14.55
C ASN A 228 -1.02 -8.92 13.57
N SER A 229 0.16 -8.93 12.95
CA SER A 229 0.62 -9.97 12.02
C SER A 229 0.79 -11.34 12.70
N GLY A 230 0.80 -11.39 14.03
CA GLY A 230 1.06 -12.60 14.82
C GLY A 230 2.54 -12.98 14.82
N ARG A 231 2.94 -13.95 15.65
CA ARG A 231 4.36 -14.29 15.82
C ARG A 231 4.56 -15.75 16.23
N GLY A 232 5.26 -16.52 15.39
CA GLY A 232 5.41 -17.96 15.58
C GLY A 232 4.05 -18.66 15.70
N SER A 233 3.80 -19.30 16.84
CA SER A 233 2.51 -19.95 17.16
C SER A 233 1.42 -18.97 17.62
N LEU A 234 1.78 -17.75 18.05
CA LEU A 234 0.82 -16.73 18.50
C LEU A 234 0.00 -16.22 17.31
N PRO A 235 -1.34 -16.18 17.42
CA PRO A 235 -2.20 -15.88 16.29
C PRO A 235 -2.15 -14.39 15.88
N PRO A 236 -2.35 -14.06 14.60
CA PRO A 236 -2.65 -12.70 14.16
C PRO A 236 -3.99 -12.25 14.75
N SER A 237 -4.16 -10.96 15.04
CA SER A 237 -5.37 -10.47 15.73
C SER A 237 -5.76 -9.04 15.39
N VAL A 238 -7.06 -8.73 15.56
CA VAL A 238 -7.60 -7.36 15.61
C VAL A 238 -7.83 -7.02 17.08
N ALA A 239 -7.27 -5.92 17.58
CA ALA A 239 -7.38 -5.53 18.99
C ALA A 239 -7.71 -4.05 19.18
N LEU A 240 -8.44 -3.75 20.26
CA LEU A 240 -8.56 -2.41 20.84
C LEU A 240 -7.45 -2.19 21.86
N VAL A 241 -6.81 -1.03 21.82
CA VAL A 241 -5.81 -0.61 22.82
C VAL A 241 -6.12 0.82 23.27
N ASN A 242 -6.19 1.05 24.58
CA ASN A 242 -6.38 2.40 25.11
C ASN A 242 -5.11 3.25 24.86
N PRO A 243 -5.20 4.43 24.24
CA PRO A 243 -4.03 5.29 24.00
C PRO A 243 -3.41 5.86 25.29
N ASN A 244 -4.14 5.81 26.42
CA ASN A 244 -3.66 6.23 27.73
C ASN A 244 -3.16 5.04 28.57
N PRO A 245 -2.12 5.22 29.41
CA PRO A 245 -1.70 4.23 30.39
C PRO A 245 -2.87 3.79 31.30
N PRO A 246 -2.98 2.50 31.66
CA PRO A 246 -2.01 1.42 31.44
C PRO A 246 -2.20 0.65 30.11
N HIS A 247 -2.73 1.29 29.06
CA HIS A 247 -2.89 0.69 27.72
C HIS A 247 -3.74 -0.59 27.71
N ASN A 248 -4.83 -0.58 28.48
CA ASN A 248 -5.82 -1.66 28.54
C ASN A 248 -6.18 -2.14 27.13
N THR A 249 -6.04 -3.45 26.93
CA THR A 249 -6.11 -4.10 25.63
C THR A 249 -7.30 -5.07 25.58
N THR A 250 -7.96 -5.21 24.44
CA THR A 250 -9.01 -6.20 24.20
C THR A 250 -8.91 -6.76 22.79
N VAL A 251 -8.62 -8.05 22.67
CA VAL A 251 -8.66 -8.77 21.38
C VAL A 251 -10.11 -8.93 20.93
N LEU A 252 -10.43 -8.48 19.71
CA LEU A 252 -11.76 -8.59 19.11
C LEU A 252 -11.92 -9.85 18.26
N LEU A 253 -10.83 -10.30 17.63
CA LEU A 253 -10.79 -11.38 16.66
C LEU A 253 -9.35 -11.90 16.49
N ASP A 254 -9.17 -13.22 16.39
CA ASP A 254 -7.86 -13.88 16.20
C ASP A 254 -7.89 -15.08 15.20
N ASN A 255 -9.06 -15.42 14.64
CA ASN A 255 -9.22 -16.58 13.76
C ASN A 255 -10.38 -16.44 12.77
N PHE A 256 -10.37 -17.28 11.72
CA PHE A 256 -11.49 -17.51 10.81
C PHE A 256 -11.98 -18.96 10.94
N PHE A 257 -13.06 -19.18 11.70
CA PHE A 257 -13.62 -20.51 12.00
C PHE A 257 -12.57 -21.52 12.54
N GLY A 258 -11.71 -21.06 13.44
CA GLY A 258 -10.62 -21.84 14.04
C GLY A 258 -9.36 -21.94 13.17
N ARG A 259 -9.36 -21.41 11.94
CA ARG A 259 -8.14 -21.26 11.13
C ARG A 259 -7.43 -19.97 11.52
N GLN A 260 -6.11 -20.02 11.69
CA GLN A 260 -5.31 -18.80 11.84
C GLN A 260 -5.28 -18.03 10.51
N PHE A 261 -5.32 -16.70 10.61
CA PHE A 261 -4.92 -15.79 9.53
C PHE A 261 -3.45 -16.01 9.15
N ASN A 262 -3.05 -15.53 7.97
CA ASN A 262 -1.66 -15.58 7.53
C ASN A 262 -0.83 -14.59 8.37
N SER A 263 -1.09 -13.30 8.15
CA SER A 263 -0.60 -12.14 8.91
C SER A 263 -1.48 -10.94 8.52
N LEU A 264 -2.17 -10.34 9.49
CA LEU A 264 -3.02 -9.18 9.26
C LEU A 264 -2.16 -7.93 9.07
N ASN A 265 -2.37 -7.20 7.99
CA ASN A 265 -1.47 -6.13 7.55
C ASN A 265 -2.05 -4.73 7.79
N ASP A 266 -3.09 -4.26 7.08
CA ASP A 266 -3.71 -2.94 7.31
C ASP A 266 -5.20 -3.05 7.68
N VAL A 267 -5.76 -2.00 8.27
CA VAL A 267 -7.15 -1.91 8.75
C VAL A 267 -7.72 -0.49 8.60
N LYS A 268 -8.99 -0.37 8.19
CA LYS A 268 -9.77 0.88 8.29
C LYS A 268 -11.18 0.62 8.79
N ILE A 269 -11.79 1.66 9.34
CA ILE A 269 -13.23 1.71 9.59
C ILE A 269 -13.90 2.34 8.38
N ARG A 270 -14.98 1.74 7.87
CA ARG A 270 -15.75 2.32 6.78
C ARG A 270 -16.53 3.56 7.26
N PRO A 271 -16.37 4.75 6.62
CA PRO A 271 -17.12 5.95 6.95
C PRO A 271 -18.64 5.73 7.04
N GLY A 272 -19.27 6.38 8.02
CA GLY A 272 -20.70 6.23 8.31
C GLY A 272 -21.10 4.90 8.95
N THR A 273 -20.15 4.04 9.34
CA THR A 273 -20.42 2.77 10.03
C THR A 273 -19.40 2.51 11.15
N ASN A 274 -19.65 1.45 11.93
CA ASN A 274 -18.72 0.90 12.90
C ASN A 274 -18.14 -0.44 12.40
N ARG A 275 -17.87 -0.59 11.10
CA ARG A 275 -17.41 -1.86 10.49
C ARG A 275 -15.94 -1.78 10.12
N LEU A 276 -15.18 -2.76 10.57
CA LEU A 276 -13.74 -2.85 10.38
C LEU A 276 -13.46 -3.65 9.12
N PHE A 277 -12.57 -3.16 8.27
CA PHE A 277 -12.11 -3.83 7.07
C PHE A 277 -10.59 -3.96 7.14
N PHE A 278 -10.07 -5.16 6.92
CA PHE A 278 -8.64 -5.44 7.06
C PHE A 278 -8.13 -6.44 6.03
N THR A 279 -6.84 -6.38 5.75
CA THR A 279 -6.14 -7.26 4.81
C THR A 279 -5.43 -8.39 5.54
N ASP A 280 -5.52 -9.61 4.99
CA ASP A 280 -4.72 -10.77 5.42
C ASP A 280 -3.81 -11.17 4.26
N VAL A 281 -2.51 -11.21 4.53
CA VAL A 281 -1.46 -11.36 3.51
C VAL A 281 -0.31 -12.21 4.05
N THR A 282 0.55 -12.71 3.17
CA THR A 282 1.62 -13.68 3.54
C THR A 282 2.88 -13.07 4.14
N TYR A 283 2.93 -11.77 4.45
CA TYR A 283 4.17 -11.08 4.84
C TYR A 283 4.90 -11.72 6.02
N GLY A 284 4.20 -12.16 7.07
CA GLY A 284 4.88 -12.81 8.20
C GLY A 284 5.63 -14.09 7.82
N PHE A 285 5.16 -14.82 6.81
CA PHE A 285 5.91 -15.95 6.25
C PHE A 285 7.10 -15.48 5.41
N LEU A 286 6.89 -14.46 4.57
CA LEU A 286 7.92 -13.88 3.70
C LEU A 286 9.03 -13.12 4.47
N ASN A 287 8.74 -12.73 5.71
CA ASN A 287 9.65 -12.10 6.68
C ASN A 287 10.08 -13.07 7.81
N HIS A 288 9.80 -14.37 7.67
CA HIS A 288 10.24 -15.46 8.56
C HIS A 288 9.72 -15.48 10.01
N PHE A 289 8.73 -14.66 10.37
CA PHE A 289 8.15 -14.64 11.74
C PHE A 289 6.80 -15.37 11.88
N ARG A 290 6.20 -15.88 10.80
CA ARG A 290 4.99 -16.74 10.78
C ARG A 290 5.22 -18.07 10.04
N PRO A 291 4.44 -19.12 10.36
CA PRO A 291 4.46 -20.39 9.62
C PRO A 291 3.89 -20.24 8.21
N LEU A 292 3.93 -21.34 7.43
CA LEU A 292 3.34 -21.40 6.08
C LEU A 292 1.87 -20.92 6.08
N PRO A 293 1.49 -20.04 5.13
CA PRO A 293 0.12 -19.55 4.95
C PRO A 293 -0.92 -20.66 4.80
N LEU A 294 -2.11 -20.45 5.36
CA LEU A 294 -3.23 -21.40 5.30
C LEU A 294 -4.50 -20.80 4.68
N LEU A 295 -4.54 -19.49 4.41
CA LEU A 295 -5.65 -18.77 3.79
C LEU A 295 -5.20 -18.07 2.50
N PRO A 296 -6.12 -17.77 1.55
CA PRO A 296 -5.83 -16.86 0.44
C PRO A 296 -5.54 -15.44 0.94
N ASN A 297 -4.83 -14.64 0.13
CA ASN A 297 -4.67 -13.22 0.38
C ASN A 297 -5.96 -12.49 -0.02
N GLN A 298 -6.64 -11.89 0.96
CA GLN A 298 -8.00 -11.37 0.79
C GLN A 298 -8.38 -10.34 1.86
N VAL A 299 -9.42 -9.56 1.56
CA VAL A 299 -9.95 -8.51 2.44
C VAL A 299 -11.14 -9.06 3.22
N TYR A 300 -11.13 -8.84 4.53
CA TYR A 300 -12.22 -9.21 5.42
C TYR A 300 -12.96 -7.97 5.95
N ARG A 301 -14.23 -8.17 6.30
CA ARG A 301 -15.08 -7.23 7.04
C ARG A 301 -15.52 -7.86 8.36
N LEU A 302 -15.22 -7.20 9.47
CA LEU A 302 -15.63 -7.57 10.82
C LEU A 302 -16.70 -6.62 11.38
N ASP A 303 -17.72 -7.22 11.98
CA ASP A 303 -18.64 -6.59 12.93
C ASP A 303 -18.00 -6.60 14.33
N PRO A 304 -17.56 -5.47 14.91
CA PRO A 304 -17.00 -5.47 16.25
C PRO A 304 -18.05 -5.81 17.32
N ASP A 305 -19.34 -5.57 17.05
CA ASP A 305 -20.43 -5.85 18.00
C ASP A 305 -20.82 -7.34 17.95
N THR A 306 -21.28 -7.81 16.78
CA THR A 306 -21.82 -9.16 16.60
C THR A 306 -20.76 -10.23 16.31
N LYS A 307 -19.50 -9.84 16.12
CA LYS A 307 -18.37 -10.69 15.67
C LYS A 307 -18.59 -11.39 14.34
N VAL A 308 -19.59 -10.96 13.55
CA VAL A 308 -19.82 -11.45 12.19
C VAL A 308 -18.68 -11.01 11.27
N LEU A 309 -17.94 -11.99 10.79
CA LEU A 309 -16.80 -11.86 9.90
C LEU A 309 -17.14 -12.43 8.52
N ARG A 310 -16.79 -11.71 7.45
CA ARG A 310 -16.93 -12.18 6.06
C ARG A 310 -15.72 -11.75 5.22
N VAL A 311 -15.40 -12.51 4.17
CA VAL A 311 -14.55 -12.03 3.07
C VAL A 311 -15.39 -11.06 2.23
N VAL A 312 -14.79 -9.95 1.77
CA VAL A 312 -15.45 -8.95 0.91
C VAL A 312 -14.73 -8.70 -0.42
N ALA A 313 -13.45 -9.06 -0.55
CA ALA A 313 -12.69 -8.98 -1.79
C ALA A 313 -11.58 -10.04 -1.80
N ASP A 314 -11.29 -10.62 -2.96
CA ASP A 314 -10.23 -11.61 -3.18
C ASP A 314 -9.49 -11.38 -4.52
N GLY A 315 -8.61 -12.31 -4.88
CA GLY A 315 -7.87 -12.28 -6.15
C GLY A 315 -6.71 -11.30 -6.20
N PHE A 316 -6.16 -10.89 -5.05
CA PHE A 316 -4.91 -10.13 -4.97
C PHE A 316 -3.71 -11.07 -5.00
N ASP A 317 -2.55 -10.61 -5.48
CA ASP A 317 -1.30 -11.33 -5.20
C ASP A 317 -0.89 -11.09 -3.75
N LYS A 318 -0.82 -9.82 -3.32
CA LYS A 318 -0.59 -9.41 -1.93
C LYS A 318 -1.40 -8.14 -1.65
N CYS A 319 -2.59 -8.29 -1.06
CA CYS A 319 -3.33 -7.12 -0.58
C CYS A 319 -2.60 -6.49 0.62
N ASN A 320 -2.41 -5.18 0.60
CA ASN A 320 -1.70 -4.45 1.65
C ASN A 320 -2.61 -3.34 2.23
N GLY A 321 -2.34 -2.07 1.94
CA GLY A 321 -3.06 -0.92 2.46
C GLY A 321 -4.48 -0.86 1.96
N ILE A 322 -5.38 -0.36 2.82
CA ILE A 322 -6.80 -0.20 2.51
C ILE A 322 -7.26 1.22 2.85
N ALA A 323 -8.14 1.80 2.05
CA ALA A 323 -8.76 3.11 2.32
C ALA A 323 -10.19 3.20 1.75
N PHE A 324 -10.92 4.24 2.12
CA PHE A 324 -12.27 4.52 1.64
C PHE A 324 -12.39 5.98 1.18
N SER A 325 -13.25 6.25 0.19
CA SER A 325 -13.75 7.60 -0.07
C SER A 325 -14.46 8.18 1.14
N HIS A 326 -14.57 9.51 1.23
CA HIS A 326 -15.23 10.20 2.34
C HIS A 326 -16.65 9.69 2.64
N ASP A 327 -17.40 9.33 1.58
CA ASP A 327 -18.76 8.79 1.67
C ASP A 327 -18.84 7.27 1.89
N GLY A 328 -17.70 6.59 1.96
CA GLY A 328 -17.57 5.15 2.14
C GLY A 328 -18.10 4.30 0.99
N LYS A 329 -18.40 4.88 -0.18
CA LYS A 329 -18.93 4.13 -1.34
C LYS A 329 -17.86 3.51 -2.22
N THR A 330 -16.65 4.07 -2.22
CA THR A 330 -15.48 3.51 -2.91
C THR A 330 -14.50 2.98 -1.88
N ALA A 331 -14.02 1.76 -2.07
CA ALA A 331 -12.88 1.21 -1.35
C ALA A 331 -11.65 1.17 -2.26
N PHE A 332 -10.49 1.42 -1.69
CA PHE A 332 -9.19 1.32 -2.36
C PHE A 332 -8.36 0.28 -1.63
N VAL A 333 -7.69 -0.60 -2.38
CA VAL A 333 -6.79 -1.62 -1.83
C VAL A 333 -5.55 -1.69 -2.71
N SER A 334 -4.36 -1.60 -2.11
CA SER A 334 -3.10 -1.83 -2.84
C SER A 334 -2.81 -3.32 -2.99
N ASP A 335 -2.27 -3.69 -4.16
CA ASP A 335 -1.73 -5.00 -4.46
C ASP A 335 -0.22 -4.86 -4.69
N THR A 336 0.56 -5.45 -3.79
CA THR A 336 1.99 -5.24 -3.61
C THR A 336 2.81 -6.46 -4.03
N GLY A 337 2.24 -7.30 -4.89
CA GLY A 337 2.82 -8.57 -5.33
C GLY A 337 4.28 -8.50 -5.80
N ALA A 338 4.70 -7.35 -6.34
CA ALA A 338 6.07 -7.06 -6.76
C ALA A 338 7.12 -7.14 -5.64
N ASN A 339 6.72 -7.06 -4.36
CA ASN A 339 7.57 -7.39 -3.22
C ASN A 339 7.20 -8.80 -2.69
N ALA A 340 8.13 -9.75 -2.76
CA ALA A 340 7.93 -11.12 -2.26
C ALA A 340 8.91 -11.52 -1.15
N GLY A 341 9.47 -10.56 -0.40
CA GLY A 341 10.34 -10.81 0.76
C GLY A 341 11.54 -11.69 0.40
N PHE A 342 11.73 -12.83 1.08
CA PHE A 342 12.85 -13.75 0.79
C PHE A 342 12.84 -14.35 -0.64
N LEU A 343 11.72 -14.27 -1.37
CA LEU A 343 11.63 -14.68 -2.78
C LEU A 343 12.15 -13.59 -3.75
N GLY A 344 12.50 -12.41 -3.24
CA GLY A 344 12.98 -11.26 -4.01
C GLY A 344 11.85 -10.36 -4.51
N ASN A 345 12.23 -9.33 -5.28
CA ASN A 345 11.29 -8.41 -5.92
C ASN A 345 11.14 -8.76 -7.39
N ASN A 346 9.90 -8.67 -7.90
CA ASN A 346 9.60 -8.84 -9.33
C ASN A 346 8.72 -7.70 -9.82
N GLN A 347 9.31 -6.71 -10.49
CA GLN A 347 8.60 -5.53 -11.00
C GLN A 347 7.62 -5.80 -12.15
N THR A 348 7.42 -7.06 -12.56
CA THR A 348 6.33 -7.45 -13.49
C THR A 348 5.05 -7.87 -12.77
N GLU A 349 5.10 -8.07 -11.46
CA GLU A 349 3.93 -8.38 -10.61
C GLU A 349 3.24 -7.09 -10.12
N PRO A 350 2.09 -7.16 -9.43
CA PRO A 350 1.36 -5.97 -9.00
C PRO A 350 2.17 -4.99 -8.12
N ALA A 351 2.13 -3.72 -8.52
CA ALA A 351 2.48 -2.55 -7.72
C ALA A 351 1.35 -1.52 -7.89
N THR A 352 0.12 -1.99 -7.71
CA THR A 352 -1.10 -1.40 -8.27
C THR A 352 -2.12 -1.12 -7.19
N ILE A 353 -2.71 0.07 -7.21
CA ILE A 353 -3.85 0.42 -6.37
C ILE A 353 -5.13 0.12 -7.16
N TYR A 354 -6.02 -0.69 -6.58
CA TYR A 354 -7.32 -1.02 -7.15
C TYR A 354 -8.44 -0.30 -6.40
N ALA A 355 -9.42 0.22 -7.15
CA ALA A 355 -10.66 0.74 -6.61
C ALA A 355 -11.81 -0.27 -6.78
N PHE A 356 -12.77 -0.20 -5.87
CA PHE A 356 -13.95 -1.06 -5.79
C PHE A 356 -15.18 -0.25 -5.38
N ASP A 357 -16.34 -0.62 -5.89
CA ASP A 357 -17.62 -0.11 -5.39
C ASP A 357 -18.06 -0.96 -4.18
N VAL A 358 -18.39 -0.31 -3.07
CA VAL A 358 -18.87 -0.98 -1.86
C VAL A 358 -20.38 -1.17 -1.96
N ASP A 359 -20.84 -2.41 -2.06
CA ASP A 359 -22.28 -2.71 -2.15
C ASP A 359 -23.02 -2.21 -0.88
N PRO A 360 -24.07 -1.38 -1.02
CA PRO A 360 -24.68 -0.68 0.11
C PRO A 360 -25.46 -1.58 1.08
N LYS A 361 -25.65 -2.88 0.75
CA LYS A 361 -26.41 -3.83 1.58
C LYS A 361 -25.51 -4.88 2.24
N THR A 362 -24.53 -5.38 1.50
CA THR A 362 -23.64 -6.49 1.88
C THR A 362 -22.23 -6.04 2.22
N GLU A 363 -21.88 -4.79 1.90
CA GLU A 363 -20.54 -4.21 2.03
C GLU A 363 -19.45 -5.02 1.31
N ALA A 364 -19.85 -5.86 0.34
CA ALA A 364 -18.92 -6.56 -0.55
C ALA A 364 -18.27 -5.55 -1.50
N PHE A 365 -17.01 -5.79 -1.85
CA PHE A 365 -16.29 -4.96 -2.81
C PHE A 365 -16.53 -5.52 -4.22
N THR A 366 -17.02 -4.66 -5.10
CA THR A 366 -17.47 -5.02 -6.45
C THR A 366 -16.79 -4.12 -7.48
N ASN A 367 -16.91 -4.45 -8.77
CA ASN A 367 -16.40 -3.61 -9.87
C ASN A 367 -14.90 -3.23 -9.72
N ARG A 368 -14.06 -4.22 -9.39
CA ARG A 368 -12.59 -4.06 -9.30
C ARG A 368 -12.06 -3.41 -10.56
N ARG A 369 -11.38 -2.29 -10.40
CA ARG A 369 -10.76 -1.50 -11.49
C ARG A 369 -9.39 -0.99 -11.04
N VAL A 370 -8.47 -0.83 -11.99
CA VAL A 370 -7.21 -0.13 -11.71
C VAL A 370 -7.55 1.31 -11.37
N PHE A 371 -6.96 1.82 -10.29
CA PHE A 371 -6.98 3.25 -9.94
C PHE A 371 -5.65 3.89 -10.30
N ALA A 372 -4.54 3.34 -9.81
CA ALA A 372 -3.19 3.83 -10.08
C ALA A 372 -2.16 2.70 -10.11
N TYR A 373 -1.03 2.95 -10.77
CA TYR A 373 0.19 2.14 -10.70
C TYR A 373 1.32 3.04 -10.20
N VAL A 374 2.13 2.58 -9.25
CA VAL A 374 3.16 3.44 -8.63
C VAL A 374 4.39 3.61 -9.53
N ASP A 375 5.05 4.76 -9.42
CA ASP A 375 6.29 5.00 -10.17
C ASP A 375 7.49 4.25 -9.57
N THR A 376 7.50 3.99 -8.27
CA THR A 376 8.67 3.48 -7.55
C THR A 376 8.26 2.57 -6.39
N GLY A 377 8.83 1.37 -6.34
CA GLY A 377 8.54 0.33 -5.34
C GLY A 377 7.14 -0.27 -5.49
N ILE A 378 6.38 -0.23 -4.39
CA ILE A 378 4.99 -0.70 -4.25
C ILE A 378 4.15 0.39 -3.57
N ALA A 379 2.83 0.38 -3.74
CA ALA A 379 1.92 1.16 -2.88
C ALA A 379 1.67 0.39 -1.58
N ASP A 380 2.18 0.88 -0.47
CA ASP A 380 2.07 0.24 0.83
C ASP A 380 0.76 0.73 1.53
N GLY A 381 0.84 1.38 2.69
CA GLY A 381 -0.30 1.97 3.38
C GLY A 381 -0.98 3.13 2.62
N LEU A 382 -2.32 3.23 2.74
CA LEU A 382 -3.16 4.18 2.01
C LEU A 382 -3.92 5.17 2.92
N GLN A 383 -4.06 6.41 2.46
CA GLN A 383 -4.91 7.45 3.07
C GLN A 383 -5.57 8.33 2.00
N LEU A 384 -6.69 8.98 2.33
CA LEU A 384 -7.33 10.01 1.49
C LEU A 384 -7.46 11.34 2.23
N ASP A 385 -7.27 12.46 1.52
CA ASP A 385 -7.61 13.79 2.03
C ASP A 385 -9.11 14.12 1.87
N ALA A 386 -9.55 15.26 2.41
CA ALA A 386 -10.96 15.66 2.39
C ALA A 386 -11.55 15.97 0.99
N ASN A 387 -10.73 15.95 -0.06
CA ASN A 387 -11.15 16.08 -1.47
C ASN A 387 -11.08 14.72 -2.21
N ASP A 388 -10.91 13.61 -1.47
CA ASP A 388 -10.68 12.27 -1.98
C ASP A 388 -9.43 12.12 -2.88
N ASN A 389 -8.41 12.99 -2.72
CA ASN A 389 -7.08 12.69 -3.26
C ASN A 389 -6.46 11.55 -2.45
N LEU A 390 -5.93 10.52 -3.14
CA LEU A 390 -5.34 9.34 -2.53
C LEU A 390 -3.82 9.51 -2.38
N TYR A 391 -3.32 9.17 -1.20
CA TYR A 391 -1.91 9.19 -0.83
C TYR A 391 -1.48 7.75 -0.51
N ALA A 392 -0.32 7.32 -1.01
CA ALA A 392 0.27 6.02 -0.67
C ALA A 392 1.72 6.14 -0.25
N GLY A 393 2.13 5.34 0.75
CA GLY A 393 3.54 5.04 1.00
C GLY A 393 4.13 4.31 -0.21
N CYS A 394 5.32 4.72 -0.66
CA CYS A 394 6.01 4.22 -1.86
C CYS A 394 7.53 4.18 -1.64
N GLY A 395 8.27 3.56 -2.58
CA GLY A 395 9.71 3.35 -2.44
C GLY A 395 10.58 4.62 -2.43
N ASP A 396 10.05 5.77 -2.87
CA ASP A 396 10.74 7.07 -2.86
C ASP A 396 10.14 8.12 -1.91
N GLY A 397 9.11 7.75 -1.14
CA GLY A 397 8.39 8.64 -0.24
C GLY A 397 6.88 8.44 -0.34
N VAL A 398 6.10 9.52 -0.43
CA VAL A 398 4.64 9.44 -0.63
C VAL A 398 4.26 9.94 -2.01
N GLN A 399 3.45 9.16 -2.74
CA GLN A 399 2.88 9.54 -4.04
C GLN A 399 1.40 9.90 -3.87
N VAL A 400 0.90 10.88 -4.64
CA VAL A 400 -0.47 11.41 -4.51
C VAL A 400 -1.18 11.46 -5.86
N TRP A 401 -2.41 10.94 -5.90
CA TRP A 401 -3.29 10.95 -7.07
C TRP A 401 -4.60 11.67 -6.76
N ASN A 402 -5.22 12.29 -7.77
CA ASN A 402 -6.60 12.79 -7.65
C ASN A 402 -7.62 11.64 -7.70
N ALA A 403 -8.90 11.96 -7.51
CA ALA A 403 -10.00 10.99 -7.53
C ALA A 403 -10.14 10.22 -8.86
N GLU A 404 -9.57 10.72 -9.95
CA GLU A 404 -9.50 10.09 -11.27
C GLU A 404 -8.27 9.16 -11.46
N GLY A 405 -7.36 9.08 -10.50
CA GLY A 405 -6.13 8.27 -10.59
C GLY A 405 -4.96 8.94 -11.31
N THR A 406 -5.02 10.26 -11.55
CA THR A 406 -3.94 11.05 -12.14
C THR A 406 -2.91 11.45 -11.08
N LEU A 407 -1.63 11.13 -11.30
CA LEU A 407 -0.55 11.49 -10.38
C LEU A 407 -0.41 13.02 -10.31
N LEU A 408 -0.66 13.59 -9.13
CA LEU A 408 -0.54 15.00 -8.84
C LEU A 408 0.89 15.38 -8.48
N GLY A 409 1.52 14.58 -7.63
CA GLY A 409 2.78 14.94 -7.01
C GLY A 409 3.37 13.86 -6.11
N LYS A 410 4.56 14.15 -5.57
CA LYS A 410 5.19 13.32 -4.53
C LYS A 410 5.78 14.18 -3.41
N PHE A 411 5.72 13.64 -2.19
CA PHE A 411 6.59 14.00 -1.08
C PHE A 411 7.84 13.11 -1.22
N PHE A 412 8.84 13.58 -1.97
CA PHE A 412 10.01 12.78 -2.30
C PHE A 412 11.00 12.80 -1.13
N LEU A 413 11.20 11.64 -0.51
CA LEU A 413 12.10 11.44 0.63
C LEU A 413 13.45 10.85 0.21
N GLY A 414 13.53 10.23 -0.98
CA GLY A 414 14.71 9.47 -1.40
C GLY A 414 14.95 8.20 -0.58
N THR A 415 13.91 7.72 0.10
CA THR A 415 13.84 6.48 0.88
C THR A 415 12.39 6.01 0.91
N THR A 416 12.16 4.73 1.18
CA THR A 416 10.82 4.15 1.32
C THR A 416 10.03 4.86 2.42
N SER A 417 8.73 5.04 2.17
CA SER A 417 7.72 5.24 3.21
C SER A 417 6.73 4.10 3.16
N ALA A 418 6.47 3.45 4.30
CA ALA A 418 5.51 2.36 4.39
C ALA A 418 4.09 2.86 4.70
N ASN A 419 3.92 3.84 5.60
CA ASN A 419 2.59 4.41 5.86
C ASN A 419 2.65 5.90 6.27
N LEU A 420 1.48 6.54 6.36
CA LEU A 420 1.31 7.94 6.68
C LEU A 420 -0.05 8.21 7.36
N VAL A 421 -0.19 9.34 8.05
CA VAL A 421 -1.49 9.77 8.62
C VAL A 421 -1.65 11.30 8.58
N PHE A 422 -2.87 11.75 8.32
CA PHE A 422 -3.27 13.13 8.56
C PHE A 422 -3.48 13.35 10.06
N ALA A 423 -2.66 14.23 10.65
CA ALA A 423 -2.82 14.66 12.03
C ALA A 423 -3.78 15.86 12.14
N GLY A 424 -4.97 15.71 11.58
CA GLY A 424 -5.90 16.83 11.35
C GLY A 424 -5.46 17.73 10.17
N ASP A 425 -6.20 18.81 9.95
CA ASP A 425 -5.96 19.73 8.85
C ASP A 425 -4.51 20.23 8.81
N LYS A 426 -3.96 20.34 7.60
CA LYS A 426 -2.63 20.91 7.30
C LYS A 426 -1.42 20.16 7.85
N ARG A 427 -1.60 19.02 8.52
CA ARG A 427 -0.51 18.24 9.13
C ARG A 427 -0.50 16.81 8.58
N LEU A 428 0.56 16.44 7.88
CA LEU A 428 0.79 15.07 7.42
C LEU A 428 2.04 14.50 8.10
N VAL A 429 1.92 13.28 8.62
CA VAL A 429 3.01 12.58 9.32
C VAL A 429 3.31 11.30 8.53
N ILE A 430 4.57 11.09 8.18
CA ILE A 430 5.00 10.07 7.22
C ILE A 430 6.02 9.16 7.91
N MET A 431 5.76 7.86 7.90
CA MET A 431 6.62 6.80 8.44
C MET A 431 7.61 6.36 7.36
N ALA A 432 8.91 6.45 7.63
CA ALA A 432 9.99 6.22 6.66
C ALA A 432 11.12 5.36 7.24
N GLU A 433 10.76 4.21 7.83
CA GLU A 433 11.60 3.23 8.52
C GLU A 433 12.40 3.83 9.69
N THR A 434 13.53 4.45 9.40
CA THR A 434 14.50 5.01 10.34
C THR A 434 14.29 6.50 10.59
N ALA A 435 13.20 7.08 10.09
CA ALA A 435 12.79 8.45 10.35
C ALA A 435 11.27 8.66 10.32
N ILE A 436 10.81 9.69 11.02
CA ILE A 436 9.48 10.28 10.85
C ILE A 436 9.64 11.63 10.16
N TYR A 437 8.89 11.83 9.08
CA TYR A 437 8.77 13.15 8.45
C TYR A 437 7.44 13.80 8.82
N PHE A 438 7.49 15.12 8.99
CA PHE A 438 6.33 15.97 9.22
C PHE A 438 6.25 16.99 8.09
N ALA A 439 5.08 17.07 7.46
CA ALA A 439 4.78 18.06 6.43
C ALA A 439 3.66 18.99 6.88
N GLU A 440 3.91 20.29 6.75
CA GLU A 440 2.94 21.36 6.94
C GLU A 440 2.45 21.77 5.54
N ILE A 441 1.16 21.56 5.26
CA ILE A 441 0.56 21.70 3.92
C ILE A 441 -0.79 22.41 3.97
N ALA A 442 -1.49 22.59 2.85
CA ALA A 442 -2.83 23.20 2.80
C ALA A 442 -3.99 22.19 2.80
N ALA A 443 -3.72 20.92 2.47
CA ALA A 443 -4.71 19.86 2.44
C ALA A 443 -5.43 19.67 3.80
N LYS A 444 -6.70 19.25 3.72
CA LYS A 444 -7.56 19.00 4.88
C LYS A 444 -7.69 17.51 5.15
N ALA A 445 -7.79 17.15 6.42
CA ALA A 445 -7.90 15.75 6.81
C ALA A 445 -9.31 15.21 6.57
N ASN A 446 -9.39 13.94 6.15
CA ASN A 446 -10.63 13.18 6.33
C ASN A 446 -10.87 12.90 7.81
N LYS A 447 -12.13 12.59 8.17
CA LYS A 447 -12.49 12.23 9.54
C LYS A 447 -11.94 10.83 9.88
N LEU A 448 -10.83 10.79 10.62
CA LEU A 448 -10.18 9.55 11.08
C LEU A 448 -10.60 9.11 12.49
N SER A 449 -11.25 9.98 13.27
CA SER A 449 -11.85 9.62 14.56
C SER A 449 -13.31 9.19 14.39
N PHE A 450 -13.62 8.00 14.87
CA PHE A 450 -14.95 7.39 14.84
C PHE A 450 -15.61 7.54 16.23
N PRO A 451 -16.96 7.38 16.34
CA PRO A 451 -17.69 7.57 17.60
C PRO A 451 -17.12 6.77 18.77
#